data_AF-S9UJ31-F1
#
_entry.id   AF-S9UJ31-F1
#
_cell.length_a   1.000
_cell.length_b   1.000
_cell.length_c   1.000
_cell.angle_alpha   90.00
_cell.angle_beta   90.00
_cell.angle_gamma   90.00
#
_symmetry.space_group_name_H-M   'P 1'
#
loop_
_entity.id
_entity.type
_entity.pdbx_description
1 polymer ?
#
loop_
_entity_poly.entity_id
_entity_poly.type
_entity_poly.pdbx_seq_one_letter_code
_entity_poly.pdbx_strand_id
1 'polypeptide(L)'
;MAQHYYSEVSNIVSSQEGMVEQMASKETAEFGYTSKKLISIALNFETLKAQIKQGNPFRSELSATLEDAESEDMNLMSRPLLLFADKGIPGPSFVKAAAFDLARAIEDTGKAPAQEPVRGWLDLLKFRTSFSPSAAQIRQLESHKRAHQFTHHIEMEQFLEALNVAQDIHNEINASNDSKAAFFEESYNNFVACVAPSIASDMFIRYTHSSLDALRYACVERMLKE
;
A
#
# COMPACT_ATOMS: atom_id res chain seq x y z
N MET A 1 24.34 59.43 45.00
CA MET A 1 23.81 59.28 43.63
C MET A 1 24.38 58.06 42.90
N ALA A 2 25.69 57.82 42.87
CA ALA A 2 26.30 56.68 42.12
C ALA A 2 25.83 55.27 42.57
N GLN A 3 25.52 55.05 43.86
CA GLN A 3 25.03 53.76 44.36
C GLN A 3 23.64 53.39 43.84
N HIS A 4 22.76 54.36 43.58
CA HIS A 4 21.43 54.09 43.03
C HIS A 4 21.52 53.62 41.58
N TYR A 5 22.40 54.22 40.77
CA TYR A 5 22.66 53.78 39.40
C TYR A 5 23.23 52.35 39.35
N TYR A 6 24.14 52.00 40.25
CA TYR A 6 24.64 50.63 40.35
C TYR A 6 23.55 49.62 40.73
N SER A 7 22.64 50.00 41.63
CA SER A 7 21.51 49.14 42.00
C SER A 7 20.49 48.97 40.87
N GLU A 8 20.23 50.02 40.09
CA GLU A 8 19.31 49.94 38.94
C GLU A 8 19.91 49.09 37.81
N VAL A 9 21.20 49.28 37.49
CA VAL A 9 21.89 48.46 36.49
C VAL A 9 21.94 46.99 36.92
N SER A 10 22.23 46.72 38.20
CA SER A 10 22.22 45.36 38.75
C SER A 10 20.84 44.70 38.65
N ASN A 11 19.77 45.45 38.92
CA ASN A 11 18.40 44.95 38.82
C ASN A 11 17.99 44.68 37.37
N ILE A 12 18.42 45.54 36.43
CA ILE A 12 18.17 45.34 34.99
C ILE A 12 18.89 44.09 34.49
N VAL A 13 20.18 43.92 34.81
CA VAL A 13 20.97 42.74 34.42
C VAL A 13 20.36 41.47 35.01
N SER A 14 20.01 41.47 36.30
CA SER A 14 19.36 40.32 36.95
C SER A 14 17.99 39.99 36.34
N SER A 15 17.22 41.01 35.93
CA SER A 15 15.94 40.80 35.24
C SER A 15 16.13 40.23 33.83
N GLN A 16 17.19 40.65 33.13
CA GLN A 16 17.53 40.12 31.81
C GLN A 16 18.00 38.68 31.89
N GLU A 17 18.86 38.34 32.86
CA GLU A 17 19.29 36.97 33.12
C GLU A 17 18.09 36.06 33.45
N GLY A 18 17.20 36.49 34.35
CA GLY A 18 15.99 35.74 34.67
C GLY A 18 15.03 35.57 33.49
N MET A 19 14.95 36.56 32.59
CA MET A 19 14.12 36.48 31.38
C MET A 19 14.74 35.52 30.34
N VAL A 20 16.06 35.53 30.18
CA VAL A 20 16.80 34.61 29.31
C VAL A 20 16.68 33.17 29.82
N GLU A 21 16.79 32.95 31.12
CA GLU A 21 16.65 31.62 31.73
C GLU A 21 15.21 31.09 31.60
N GLN A 22 14.20 31.95 31.75
CA GLN A 22 12.81 31.60 31.46
C GLN A 22 12.57 31.25 29.99
N MET A 23 13.13 32.03 29.05
CA MET A 23 13.03 31.75 27.62
C MET A 23 13.69 30.41 27.28
N ALA A 24 14.92 30.17 27.74
CA ALA A 24 15.61 28.90 27.54
C ALA A 24 14.86 27.70 28.17
N SER A 25 14.24 27.88 29.34
CA SER A 25 13.45 26.82 29.99
C SER A 25 12.17 26.48 29.22
N LYS A 26 11.49 27.49 28.66
CA LYS A 26 10.30 27.29 27.80
C LYS A 26 10.69 26.60 26.50
N GLU A 27 11.76 27.07 25.89
CA GLU A 27 12.30 26.54 24.65
C GLU A 27 12.70 25.06 24.79
N THR A 28 13.47 24.72 25.82
CA THR A 28 13.85 23.33 26.13
C THR A 28 12.66 22.44 26.48
N ALA A 29 11.61 22.97 27.11
CA ALA A 29 10.40 22.22 27.43
C ALA A 29 9.57 21.89 26.17
N GLU A 30 9.34 22.86 25.29
CA GLU A 30 8.58 22.66 24.05
C GLU A 30 9.32 21.73 23.07
N PHE A 31 10.65 21.88 22.96
CA PHE A 31 11.46 21.02 22.11
C PHE A 31 11.70 19.62 22.69
N GLY A 32 11.90 19.52 24.00
CA GLY A 32 12.00 18.23 24.68
C GLY A 32 10.72 17.40 24.52
N TYR A 33 9.56 18.05 24.51
CA TYR A 33 8.27 17.38 24.30
C TYR A 33 8.08 16.91 22.86
N THR A 34 8.33 17.76 21.87
CA THR A 34 8.21 17.41 20.44
C THR A 34 9.19 16.31 20.03
N SER A 35 10.43 16.35 20.51
CA SER A 35 11.43 15.29 20.29
C SER A 35 10.99 13.95 20.87
N LYS A 36 10.50 13.93 22.12
CA LYS A 36 10.00 12.70 22.78
C LYS A 36 8.79 12.12 22.05
N LYS A 37 7.86 12.96 21.58
CA LYS A 37 6.68 12.51 20.82
C LYS A 37 7.09 11.85 19.50
N LEU A 38 8.01 12.46 18.75
CA LEU A 38 8.53 11.87 17.51
C LEU A 38 9.25 10.53 17.72
N ILE A 39 9.98 10.39 18.83
CA ILE A 39 10.61 9.12 19.20
C ILE A 39 9.54 8.05 19.51
N SER A 40 8.50 8.41 20.28
CA SER A 40 7.39 7.51 20.59
C SER A 40 6.68 7.00 19.34
N ILE A 41 6.31 7.92 18.44
CA ILE A 41 5.66 7.58 17.16
C ILE A 41 6.56 6.66 16.33
N ALA A 42 7.87 6.95 16.25
CA ALA A 42 8.80 6.11 15.49
C ALA A 42 8.95 4.69 16.07
N LEU A 43 8.95 4.54 17.39
CA LEU A 43 9.03 3.23 18.06
C LEU A 43 7.75 2.41 17.83
N ASN A 44 6.59 3.04 17.98
CA ASN A 44 5.30 2.40 17.73
C ASN A 44 5.17 1.99 16.26
N PHE A 45 5.62 2.84 15.35
CA PHE A 45 5.64 2.55 13.92
C PHE A 45 6.56 1.37 13.55
N GLU A 46 7.77 1.31 14.09
CA GLU A 46 8.67 0.16 13.84
C GLU A 46 8.11 -1.15 14.43
N THR A 47 7.44 -1.07 15.58
CA THR A 47 6.76 -2.24 16.17
C THR A 47 5.62 -2.72 15.27
N LEU A 48 4.78 -1.82 14.78
CA LEU A 48 3.71 -2.12 13.82
C LEU A 48 4.26 -2.76 12.54
N LYS A 49 5.32 -2.18 11.97
CA LYS A 49 5.99 -2.68 10.77
C LYS A 49 6.56 -4.08 10.98
N ALA A 50 7.09 -4.38 12.16
CA ALA A 50 7.56 -5.72 12.50
C ALA A 50 6.42 -6.74 12.54
N GLN A 51 5.27 -6.40 13.15
CA GLN A 51 4.10 -7.30 13.19
C GLN A 51 3.52 -7.55 11.81
N ILE A 52 3.39 -6.50 11.00
CA ILE A 52 2.94 -6.57 9.60
C ILE A 52 3.83 -7.53 8.80
N LYS A 53 5.16 -7.40 8.92
CA LYS A 53 6.10 -8.29 8.22
C LYS A 53 6.04 -9.74 8.69
N GLN A 54 5.75 -9.97 9.96
CA GLN A 54 5.60 -11.32 10.52
C GLN A 54 4.25 -11.95 10.19
N GLY A 55 3.29 -11.19 9.65
CA GLY A 55 1.94 -11.66 9.37
C GLY A 55 1.10 -11.86 10.63
N ASN A 56 1.53 -11.30 11.76
CA ASN A 56 0.82 -11.42 13.03
C ASN A 56 -0.36 -10.42 13.10
N PRO A 57 -1.35 -10.66 13.97
CA PRO A 57 -2.31 -9.62 14.35
C PRO A 57 -1.60 -8.37 14.86
N PHE A 58 -2.03 -7.20 14.40
CA PHE A 58 -1.33 -5.92 14.63
C PHE A 58 -2.27 -4.81 15.11
N ARG A 59 -3.48 -5.16 15.58
CA ARG A 59 -4.50 -4.19 15.96
C ARG A 59 -4.07 -3.26 17.08
N SER A 60 -3.46 -3.81 18.14
CA SER A 60 -2.94 -3.04 19.27
C SER A 60 -1.86 -2.04 18.85
N GLU A 61 -0.96 -2.47 17.99
CA GLU A 61 0.15 -1.68 17.48
C GLU A 61 -0.35 -0.60 16.53
N LEU A 62 -1.36 -0.90 15.71
CA LEU A 62 -2.02 0.07 14.85
C LEU A 62 -2.75 1.14 15.67
N SER A 63 -3.52 0.75 16.69
CA SER A 63 -4.20 1.72 17.55
C SER A 63 -3.21 2.60 18.30
N ALA A 64 -2.13 2.02 18.86
CA ALA A 64 -1.09 2.79 19.54
C ALA A 64 -0.41 3.79 18.59
N THR A 65 -0.13 3.39 17.34
CA THR A 65 0.47 4.29 16.34
C THR A 65 -0.48 5.44 15.95
N LEU A 66 -1.78 5.17 15.84
CA LEU A 66 -2.78 6.19 15.49
C LEU A 66 -3.08 7.15 16.64
N GLU A 67 -3.14 6.63 17.87
CA GLU A 67 -3.30 7.43 19.09
C GLU A 67 -2.11 8.38 19.29
N ASP A 68 -0.88 7.90 19.11
CA ASP A 68 0.32 8.73 19.22
C ASP A 68 0.45 9.77 18.10
N ALA A 69 0.01 9.42 16.88
CA ALA A 69 0.12 10.30 15.71
C ALA A 69 -0.89 11.45 15.71
N GLU A 70 -2.07 11.26 16.33
CA GLU A 70 -3.16 12.26 16.39
C GLU A 70 -3.49 12.90 15.01
N SER A 71 -3.32 12.14 13.91
CA SER A 71 -3.45 12.62 12.54
C SER A 71 -4.70 12.06 11.87
N GLU A 72 -5.58 12.95 11.36
CA GLU A 72 -6.77 12.56 10.60
C GLU A 72 -6.41 11.82 9.31
N ASP A 73 -5.35 12.24 8.61
CA ASP A 73 -4.89 11.59 7.38
C ASP A 73 -4.41 10.16 7.64
N MET A 74 -3.67 9.95 8.73
CA MET A 74 -3.27 8.58 9.12
C MET A 74 -4.47 7.71 9.51
N ASN A 75 -5.48 8.29 10.15
CA ASN A 75 -6.73 7.60 10.43
C ASN A 75 -7.49 7.21 9.16
N LEU A 76 -7.47 8.03 8.11
CA LEU A 76 -8.06 7.70 6.81
C LEU A 76 -7.28 6.59 6.11
N MET A 77 -5.95 6.71 6.05
CA MET A 77 -5.06 5.75 5.38
C MET A 77 -5.05 4.37 6.06
N SER A 78 -5.32 4.30 7.36
CA SER A 78 -5.36 3.04 8.12
C SER A 78 -6.69 2.29 8.04
N ARG A 79 -7.78 2.91 7.55
CA ARG A 79 -9.11 2.26 7.47
C ARG A 79 -9.10 0.90 6.77
N PRO A 80 -8.43 0.72 5.62
CA PRO A 80 -8.40 -0.57 4.94
C PRO A 80 -7.69 -1.65 5.78
N LEU A 81 -6.71 -1.26 6.60
CA LEU A 81 -5.94 -2.18 7.45
C LEU A 81 -6.75 -2.70 8.64
N LEU A 82 -7.72 -1.93 9.15
CA LEU A 82 -8.56 -2.33 10.27
C LEU A 82 -9.35 -3.61 9.99
N LEU A 83 -9.71 -3.86 8.72
CA LEU A 83 -10.43 -5.07 8.30
C LEU A 83 -9.60 -6.35 8.48
N PHE A 84 -8.27 -6.22 8.56
CA PHE A 84 -7.32 -7.33 8.63
C PHE A 84 -6.50 -7.34 9.92
N ALA A 85 -6.60 -6.29 10.74
CA ALA A 85 -5.78 -6.07 11.92
C ALA A 85 -5.87 -7.19 12.98
N ASP A 86 -7.03 -7.86 13.08
CA ASP A 86 -7.24 -8.98 14.01
C ASP A 86 -6.69 -10.32 13.49
N LYS A 87 -6.57 -10.50 12.17
CA LYS A 87 -6.16 -11.76 11.53
C LYS A 87 -4.70 -11.76 11.06
N GLY A 88 -4.13 -10.58 10.83
CA GLY A 88 -2.83 -10.42 10.19
C GLY A 88 -2.93 -10.41 8.66
N ILE A 89 -1.81 -10.10 8.02
CA ILE A 89 -1.70 -10.05 6.56
C ILE A 89 -1.45 -11.47 6.02
N PRO A 90 -2.16 -11.89 4.96
CA PRO A 90 -1.90 -13.16 4.31
C PRO A 90 -0.44 -13.30 3.88
N GLY A 91 0.18 -14.43 4.20
CA GLY A 91 1.55 -14.71 3.79
C GLY A 91 1.73 -14.80 2.27
N PRO A 92 2.97 -14.66 1.77
CA PRO A 92 3.26 -14.65 0.34
C PRO A 92 2.87 -15.96 -0.37
N SER A 93 2.85 -17.09 0.35
CA SER A 93 2.39 -18.38 -0.17
C SER A 93 0.89 -18.39 -0.51
N PHE A 94 0.05 -17.76 0.32
CA PHE A 94 -1.39 -17.65 0.08
C PHE A 94 -1.67 -16.76 -1.12
N VAL A 95 -0.96 -15.64 -1.23
CA VAL A 95 -1.06 -14.74 -2.40
C VAL A 95 -0.68 -15.47 -3.68
N LYS A 96 0.42 -16.25 -3.68
CA LYS A 96 0.85 -17.03 -4.83
C LYS A 96 -0.15 -18.13 -5.21
N ALA A 97 -0.77 -18.79 -4.23
CA ALA A 97 -1.81 -19.78 -4.49
C ALA A 97 -3.05 -19.15 -5.14
N ALA A 98 -3.57 -18.04 -4.58
CA ALA A 98 -4.71 -17.32 -5.15
C ALA A 98 -4.39 -16.75 -6.54
N ALA A 99 -3.16 -16.28 -6.75
CA ALA A 99 -2.69 -15.83 -8.05
C ALA A 99 -2.64 -16.96 -9.08
N PHE A 100 -2.21 -18.16 -8.68
CA PHE A 100 -2.18 -19.32 -9.56
C PHE A 100 -3.60 -19.73 -10.02
N ASP A 101 -4.56 -19.73 -9.10
CA ASP A 101 -5.96 -20.02 -9.43
C ASP A 101 -6.56 -18.97 -10.38
N LEU A 102 -6.27 -17.68 -10.15
CA LEU A 102 -6.68 -16.61 -11.06
C LEU A 102 -5.98 -16.71 -12.43
N ALA A 103 -4.69 -17.02 -12.48
CA ALA A 103 -3.96 -17.21 -13.75
C ALA A 103 -4.59 -18.35 -14.57
N ARG A 104 -4.97 -19.45 -13.92
CA ARG A 104 -5.69 -20.54 -14.56
C ARG A 104 -7.07 -20.10 -15.07
N ALA A 105 -7.81 -19.32 -14.27
CA ALA A 105 -9.09 -18.76 -14.70
C ALA A 105 -8.93 -17.82 -15.91
N ILE A 106 -7.86 -17.01 -15.95
CA ILE A 106 -7.52 -16.17 -17.11
C ILE A 106 -7.28 -17.04 -18.35
N GLU A 107 -6.48 -18.11 -18.24
CA GLU A 107 -6.25 -19.02 -19.37
C GLU A 107 -7.55 -19.69 -19.86
N ASP A 108 -8.44 -20.06 -18.93
CA ASP A 108 -9.71 -20.70 -19.25
C ASP A 108 -10.66 -19.79 -20.03
N THR A 109 -10.55 -18.47 -19.90
CA THR A 109 -11.35 -17.50 -20.68
C THR A 109 -11.02 -17.53 -22.18
N GLY A 110 -9.76 -17.78 -22.55
CA GLY A 110 -9.35 -17.87 -23.96
C GLY A 110 -9.62 -19.22 -24.62
N LYS A 111 -10.02 -20.25 -23.84
CA LYS A 111 -10.40 -21.55 -24.41
C LYS A 111 -11.74 -21.39 -25.14
N ALA A 112 -11.76 -21.63 -26.45
CA ALA A 112 -13.01 -21.71 -27.20
C ALA A 112 -13.94 -22.80 -26.61
N PRO A 113 -15.27 -22.65 -26.65
CA PRO A 113 -16.17 -23.75 -26.32
C PRO A 113 -15.83 -24.95 -27.21
N ALA A 114 -15.92 -26.16 -26.66
CA ALA A 114 -15.54 -27.42 -27.31
C ALA A 114 -16.37 -27.79 -28.56
N GLN A 115 -17.24 -26.88 -29.04
CA GLN A 115 -17.90 -27.06 -30.32
C GLN A 115 -16.90 -26.76 -31.44
N GLU A 116 -16.45 -27.84 -32.09
CA GLU A 116 -15.75 -27.76 -33.37
C GLU A 116 -16.51 -26.81 -34.30
N PRO A 117 -15.83 -25.89 -35.02
CA PRO A 117 -16.50 -25.13 -36.05
C PRO A 117 -17.10 -26.12 -37.05
N VAL A 118 -18.40 -26.02 -37.28
CA VAL A 118 -19.13 -26.88 -38.23
C VAL A 118 -18.37 -26.84 -39.55
N ARG A 119 -17.73 -27.96 -39.88
CA ARG A 119 -16.93 -28.12 -41.11
C ARG A 119 -17.87 -28.11 -42.32
N GLY A 120 -18.29 -26.92 -42.73
CA GLY A 120 -18.99 -26.71 -44.00
C GLY A 120 -18.06 -27.04 -45.16
N TRP A 121 -18.61 -27.52 -46.29
CA TRP A 121 -17.82 -27.87 -47.48
C TRP A 121 -16.99 -26.71 -48.05
N LEU A 122 -17.30 -25.47 -47.70
CA LEU A 122 -16.53 -24.28 -48.05
C LEU A 122 -15.18 -24.16 -47.30
N ASP A 123 -15.05 -24.78 -46.12
CA ASP A 123 -13.80 -24.75 -45.33
C ASP A 123 -12.74 -25.71 -45.92
N LEU A 124 -13.17 -26.71 -46.70
CA LEU A 124 -12.26 -27.57 -47.50
C LEU A 124 -11.49 -26.78 -48.57
N LEU A 125 -12.03 -25.65 -49.04
CA LEU A 125 -11.39 -24.80 -50.05
C LEU A 125 -10.36 -23.82 -49.47
N LYS A 126 -10.33 -23.61 -48.14
CA LYS A 126 -9.34 -22.75 -47.49
C LYS A 126 -8.00 -23.43 -47.21
N PHE A 127 -7.90 -24.74 -47.40
CA PHE A 127 -6.69 -25.54 -47.12
C PHE A 127 -5.49 -25.26 -48.04
N ARG A 128 -5.56 -24.30 -48.97
CA ARG A 128 -4.42 -23.98 -49.85
C ARG A 128 -3.85 -22.58 -49.70
N THR A 129 -4.41 -21.67 -48.90
CA THR A 129 -3.93 -20.26 -48.91
C THR A 129 -3.88 -19.48 -47.60
N SER A 130 -4.18 -20.03 -46.42
CA SER A 130 -4.09 -19.21 -45.20
C SER A 130 -3.35 -19.91 -44.05
N PHE A 131 -2.06 -19.57 -43.91
CA PHE A 131 -1.26 -19.70 -42.68
C PHE A 131 -1.68 -18.66 -41.61
N SER A 132 -2.92 -18.18 -41.60
CA SER A 132 -3.41 -17.25 -40.59
C SER A 132 -3.98 -18.03 -39.41
N PRO A 133 -3.53 -17.78 -38.17
CA PRO A 133 -4.12 -18.42 -36.99
C PRO A 133 -5.62 -18.14 -36.95
N SER A 134 -6.40 -19.14 -36.56
CA SER A 134 -7.85 -18.98 -36.42
C SER A 134 -8.16 -17.96 -35.31
N ALA A 135 -9.30 -17.27 -35.38
CA ALA A 135 -9.69 -16.31 -34.34
C ALA A 135 -9.73 -16.95 -32.93
N ALA A 136 -9.99 -18.26 -32.84
CA ALA A 136 -9.90 -19.01 -31.60
C ALA A 136 -8.45 -19.20 -31.11
N GLN A 137 -7.51 -19.49 -32.01
CA GLN A 137 -6.08 -19.58 -31.67
C GLN A 137 -5.49 -18.23 -31.26
N ILE A 138 -5.93 -17.13 -31.88
CA ILE A 138 -5.51 -15.77 -31.51
C ILE A 138 -5.98 -15.45 -30.07
N ARG A 139 -7.26 -15.70 -29.76
CA ARG A 139 -7.80 -15.48 -28.40
C ARG A 139 -7.11 -16.33 -27.34
N GLN A 140 -6.79 -17.59 -27.66
CA GLN A 140 -6.06 -18.46 -26.74
C GLN A 140 -4.61 -17.98 -26.51
N LEU A 141 -3.93 -17.48 -27.55
CA LEU A 141 -2.60 -16.89 -27.41
C LEU A 141 -2.63 -15.60 -26.59
N GLU A 142 -3.66 -14.77 -26.78
CA GLU A 142 -3.86 -13.54 -26.01
C GLU A 142 -4.12 -13.83 -24.53
N SER A 143 -4.97 -14.81 -24.22
CA SER A 143 -5.22 -15.20 -22.82
C SER A 143 -3.98 -15.75 -22.14
N HIS A 144 -3.19 -16.59 -22.82
CA HIS A 144 -1.91 -17.08 -22.29
C HIS A 144 -0.91 -15.95 -22.09
N LYS A 145 -0.81 -15.00 -23.03
CA LYS A 145 0.10 -13.86 -22.88
C LYS A 145 -0.27 -13.00 -21.66
N ARG A 146 -1.56 -12.76 -21.45
CA ARG A 146 -2.06 -12.00 -20.30
C ARG A 146 -1.88 -12.74 -18.98
N ALA A 147 -2.16 -14.05 -18.95
CA ALA A 147 -1.87 -14.89 -17.79
C ALA A 147 -0.38 -14.85 -17.44
N HIS A 148 0.51 -14.94 -18.44
CA HIS A 148 1.94 -14.88 -18.23
C HIS A 148 2.41 -13.51 -17.71
N GLN A 149 1.88 -12.42 -18.27
CA GLN A 149 2.15 -11.06 -17.77
C GLN A 149 1.70 -10.90 -16.31
N PHE A 150 0.50 -11.38 -15.98
CA PHE A 150 -0.01 -11.39 -14.61
C PHE A 150 0.90 -12.18 -13.66
N THR A 151 1.27 -13.41 -14.02
CA THR A 151 2.16 -14.24 -13.19
C THR A 151 3.54 -13.59 -13.01
N HIS A 152 4.04 -12.90 -14.03
CA HIS A 152 5.31 -12.20 -13.96
C HIS A 152 5.28 -11.06 -12.93
N HIS A 153 4.21 -10.25 -12.91
CA HIS A 153 4.05 -9.21 -11.89
C HIS A 153 3.95 -9.79 -10.46
N ILE A 154 3.33 -10.97 -10.31
CA ILE A 154 3.27 -11.68 -9.02
C ILE A 154 4.65 -12.19 -8.57
N GLU A 155 5.45 -12.70 -9.50
CA GLU A 155 6.82 -13.14 -9.24
C GLU A 155 7.73 -11.97 -8.82
N MET A 156 7.52 -10.80 -9.41
CA MET A 156 8.23 -9.56 -9.08
C MET A 156 7.67 -8.84 -7.84
N GLU A 157 6.69 -9.43 -7.15
CA GLU A 157 5.99 -8.84 -5.99
C GLU A 157 5.33 -7.48 -6.28
N GLN A 158 5.02 -7.21 -7.55
CA GLN A 158 4.35 -6.01 -8.04
C GLN A 158 2.83 -6.18 -7.96
N PHE A 159 2.31 -6.27 -6.74
CA PHE A 159 0.91 -6.61 -6.49
C PHE A 159 -0.10 -5.61 -7.07
N LEU A 160 0.23 -4.32 -7.10
CA LEU A 160 -0.64 -3.29 -7.67
C LEU A 160 -0.76 -3.41 -9.20
N GLU A 161 0.36 -3.71 -9.87
CA GLU A 161 0.38 -3.91 -11.32
C GLU A 161 -0.36 -5.20 -11.71
N ALA A 162 -0.17 -6.27 -10.92
CA ALA A 162 -0.92 -7.51 -11.09
C ALA A 162 -2.44 -7.31 -10.91
N LEU A 163 -2.84 -6.49 -9.93
CA LEU A 163 -4.25 -6.15 -9.69
C LEU A 163 -4.86 -5.38 -10.86
N ASN A 164 -4.13 -4.42 -11.43
CA ASN A 164 -4.60 -3.66 -12.60
C ASN A 164 -4.85 -4.58 -13.81
N VAL A 165 -3.91 -5.49 -14.10
CA VAL A 165 -4.07 -6.47 -15.19
C VAL A 165 -5.28 -7.37 -14.93
N ALA A 166 -5.47 -7.84 -13.70
CA ALA A 166 -6.64 -8.65 -13.34
C ALA A 166 -7.96 -7.87 -13.49
N GLN A 167 -7.98 -6.58 -13.12
CA GLN A 167 -9.15 -5.72 -13.22
C GLN A 167 -9.52 -5.39 -14.67
N ASP A 168 -8.52 -5.18 -15.54
CA ASP A 168 -8.77 -4.99 -16.97
C ASP A 168 -9.46 -6.22 -17.59
N ILE A 169 -8.97 -7.41 -17.24
CA ILE A 169 -9.56 -8.69 -17.70
C ILE A 169 -10.98 -8.87 -17.13
N HIS A 170 -11.19 -8.52 -15.86
CA HIS A 170 -12.51 -8.57 -15.21
C HIS A 170 -13.53 -7.68 -15.92
N ASN A 171 -13.15 -6.46 -16.28
CA ASN A 171 -14.01 -5.53 -17.03
C ASN A 171 -14.37 -6.08 -18.42
N GLU A 172 -13.43 -6.73 -19.11
CA GLU A 172 -13.67 -7.33 -20.43
C GLU A 172 -14.59 -8.57 -20.36
N ILE A 173 -14.44 -9.41 -19.33
CA ILE A 173 -15.29 -10.59 -19.12
C ILE A 173 -16.72 -10.17 -18.78
N ASN A 174 -16.88 -9.17 -17.93
CA ASN A 174 -18.20 -8.63 -17.58
C ASN A 174 -18.90 -7.98 -18.78
N ALA A 175 -18.16 -7.40 -19.73
CA ALA A 175 -18.72 -6.89 -20.97
C ALA A 175 -19.15 -7.99 -21.96
N SER A 176 -18.56 -9.20 -21.88
CA SER A 176 -18.79 -10.29 -22.84
C SER A 176 -19.84 -11.32 -22.40
N ASN A 177 -20.37 -11.22 -21.17
CA ASN A 177 -21.47 -12.04 -20.64
C ASN A 177 -21.22 -13.56 -20.80
N ASP A 178 -19.97 -13.97 -20.56
CA ASP A 178 -19.50 -15.33 -20.82
C ASP A 178 -19.86 -16.30 -19.69
N SER A 179 -20.21 -17.55 -20.04
CA SER A 179 -20.58 -18.61 -19.07
C SER A 179 -19.45 -18.97 -18.09
N LYS A 180 -18.20 -18.64 -18.44
CA LYS A 180 -17.00 -18.85 -17.62
C LYS A 180 -16.77 -17.73 -16.59
N ALA A 181 -17.61 -16.70 -16.58
CA ALA A 181 -17.48 -15.56 -15.67
C ALA A 181 -17.56 -15.96 -14.19
N ALA A 182 -18.33 -17.00 -13.84
CA ALA A 182 -18.53 -17.39 -12.44
C ALA A 182 -17.24 -17.89 -11.75
N PHE A 183 -16.48 -18.76 -12.42
CA PHE A 183 -15.21 -19.28 -11.88
C PHE A 183 -14.12 -18.19 -11.84
N PHE A 184 -14.11 -17.32 -12.84
CA PHE A 184 -13.21 -16.17 -12.88
C PHE A 184 -13.52 -15.18 -11.76
N GLU A 185 -14.79 -14.83 -11.54
CA GLU A 185 -15.23 -13.94 -10.46
C GLU A 185 -14.84 -14.47 -9.08
N GLU A 186 -15.05 -15.75 -8.81
CA GLU A 186 -14.64 -16.36 -7.53
C GLU A 186 -13.13 -16.25 -7.32
N SER A 187 -12.35 -16.58 -8.34
CA SER A 187 -10.88 -16.52 -8.29
C SER A 187 -10.36 -15.09 -8.18
N TYR A 188 -11.00 -14.14 -8.86
CA TYR A 188 -10.69 -12.71 -8.79
C TYR A 188 -10.94 -12.17 -7.39
N ASN A 189 -12.12 -12.42 -6.83
CA ASN A 189 -12.48 -11.95 -5.49
C ASN A 189 -11.55 -12.55 -4.41
N ASN A 190 -11.17 -13.82 -4.54
CA ASN A 190 -10.21 -14.45 -3.63
C ASN A 190 -8.81 -13.82 -3.75
N PHE A 191 -8.35 -13.56 -4.96
CA PHE A 191 -7.07 -12.87 -5.20
C PHE A 191 -7.06 -11.45 -4.62
N VAL A 192 -8.12 -10.66 -4.87
CA VAL A 192 -8.27 -9.31 -4.31
C VAL A 192 -8.23 -9.34 -2.78
N ALA A 193 -8.93 -10.29 -2.16
CA ALA A 193 -8.93 -10.44 -0.70
C ALA A 193 -7.54 -10.77 -0.13
N CYS A 194 -6.71 -11.51 -0.88
CA CYS A 194 -5.35 -11.85 -0.46
C CYS A 194 -4.36 -10.70 -0.66
N VAL A 195 -4.54 -9.89 -1.72
CA VAL A 195 -3.58 -8.87 -2.15
C VAL A 195 -3.86 -7.48 -1.56
N ALA A 196 -5.13 -7.12 -1.36
CA ALA A 196 -5.52 -5.83 -0.82
C ALA A 196 -4.83 -5.48 0.52
N PRO A 197 -4.69 -6.40 1.49
CA PRO A 197 -3.98 -6.12 2.74
C PRO A 197 -2.51 -5.76 2.52
N SER A 198 -1.83 -6.47 1.61
CA SER A 198 -0.43 -6.24 1.28
C SER A 198 -0.23 -4.86 0.64
N ILE A 199 -1.08 -4.48 -0.33
CA ILE A 199 -1.04 -3.15 -0.97
C ILE A 199 -1.33 -2.05 0.05
N ALA A 200 -2.39 -2.20 0.85
CA ALA A 200 -2.75 -1.23 1.86
C ALA A 200 -1.63 -1.03 2.89
N SER A 201 -0.95 -2.10 3.29
CA SER A 201 0.15 -2.04 4.25
C SER A 201 1.37 -1.33 3.68
N ASP A 202 1.73 -1.59 2.41
CA ASP A 202 2.83 -0.91 1.74
C ASP A 202 2.54 0.58 1.58
N MET A 203 1.34 0.94 1.13
CA MET A 203 0.92 2.34 1.02
C MET A 203 0.94 3.07 2.37
N PHE A 204 0.43 2.44 3.43
CA PHE A 204 0.45 3.00 4.77
C PHE A 204 1.89 3.21 5.26
N ILE A 205 2.74 2.19 5.16
CA ILE A 205 4.15 2.26 5.59
C ILE A 205 4.92 3.36 4.84
N ARG A 206 4.70 3.51 3.53
CA ARG A 206 5.34 4.57 2.74
C ARG A 206 4.86 5.95 3.17
N TYR A 207 3.56 6.10 3.37
CA TYR A 207 2.97 7.37 3.81
C TYR A 207 3.48 7.77 5.20
N THR A 208 3.46 6.86 6.16
CA THR A 208 3.93 7.13 7.53
C THR A 208 5.42 7.42 7.58
N HIS A 209 6.24 6.69 6.82
CA HIS A 209 7.67 6.97 6.70
C HIS A 209 7.91 8.38 6.13
N SER A 210 7.24 8.72 5.03
CA SER A 210 7.37 10.05 4.42
C SER A 210 6.90 11.17 5.37
N SER A 211 5.82 10.93 6.12
CA SER A 211 5.30 11.89 7.10
C SER A 211 6.25 12.08 8.27
N LEU A 212 6.82 10.99 8.80
CA LEU A 212 7.83 11.05 9.87
C LEU A 212 9.09 11.81 9.43
N ASP A 213 9.57 11.57 8.21
CA ASP A 213 10.73 12.29 7.69
C ASP A 213 10.43 13.78 7.48
N ALA A 214 9.26 14.11 6.93
CA ALA A 214 8.83 15.50 6.77
C ALA A 214 8.74 16.23 8.13
N LEU A 215 8.20 15.57 9.16
CA LEU A 215 8.13 16.13 10.51
C LEU A 215 9.53 16.34 11.12
N ARG A 216 10.44 15.38 10.93
CA ARG A 216 11.84 15.53 11.38
C ARG A 216 12.52 16.72 10.70
N TYR A 217 12.37 16.87 9.38
CA TYR A 217 12.93 17.99 8.65
C TYR A 217 12.31 19.33 9.08
N ALA A 218 10.99 19.39 9.28
CA ALA A 218 10.32 20.59 9.76
C ALA A 218 10.80 20.99 11.17
N CYS A 219 11.03 20.02 12.07
CA CYS A 219 11.63 20.29 13.38
C CYS A 219 13.04 20.85 13.27
N VAL A 220 13.90 20.28 12.42
CA VAL A 220 15.26 20.77 12.19
C VAL A 220 15.27 22.16 11.55
N GLU A 221 14.40 22.39 10.56
CA GLU A 221 14.29 23.71 9.91
C GLU A 221 13.83 24.79 10.89
N ARG A 222 12.87 24.46 11.77
CA ARG A 222 12.47 25.36 12.85
C ARG A 222 13.63 25.67 13.78
N MET A 223 14.44 24.67 14.17
CA MET A 223 15.65 24.86 14.98
C MET A 223 16.73 25.73 14.31
N LEU A 224 16.79 25.78 12.98
CA LEU A 224 17.78 26.58 12.26
C LEU A 224 17.33 28.03 12.00
N LYS A 225 16.01 28.30 12.09
CA LYS A 225 15.42 29.63 11.85
C LYS A 225 15.22 30.45 13.12
N GLU A 226 15.14 29.78 14.26
CA GLU A 226 15.16 30.38 15.60
C GLU A 226 16.61 30.60 16.06
#